data_AF-A0A955WIZ3-F1
#
_entry.id   AF-A0A955WIZ3-F1
#
_cell.length_a   1.000
_cell.length_b   1.000
_cell.length_c   1.000
_cell.angle_alpha   90.00
_cell.angle_beta   90.00
_cell.angle_gamma   90.00
#
_symmetry.space_group_name_H-M   'P 1'
#
loop_
_entity.id
_entity.type
_entity.pdbx_description
1 polymer ?
#
loop_
_entity_poly.entity_id
_entity_poly.type
_entity_poly.pdbx_seq_one_letter_code
_entity_poly.pdbx_strand_id
1 'polypeptide(L)'
;NFAALVVHYLKRLEVEKGDVVAVGLSGSFPAINIAVYAALETLGAEPLVVSSASASQFGANDPEMLWIDMERILAERKVFTTRSVAVSRGGIEDRGLGVTKEGRALLDAAIVRSGAKVIKAASYSESVEERMRAYTEAAGGRPVKAYINVGGGTTSVGTRIGKRLFKPGINRSLPPGTTEINSVMTRYVGDGVPVIHLIKIAELADRYGFPLEMTEMPPVGQGRIFSREAYNTWLALGFIAAVLGALIAFVRFDVGFRMLRVASRRDAPKPPEQMV
;
A
#
# COMPACT_ATOMS: atom_id res chain seq x y z
N ASN A 1 1.47 8.30 10.86
CA ASN A 1 0.77 7.00 10.65
C ASN A 1 1.06 6.36 9.30
N PHE A 2 0.90 7.05 8.16
CA PHE A 2 1.25 6.44 6.85
C PHE A 2 2.71 5.98 6.73
N ALA A 3 3.68 6.72 7.28
CA ALA A 3 5.08 6.26 7.28
C ALA A 3 5.23 4.92 8.02
N ALA A 4 4.59 4.77 9.18
CA ALA A 4 4.57 3.51 9.93
C ALA A 4 3.86 2.38 9.16
N LEU A 5 2.81 2.69 8.40
CA LEU A 5 2.17 1.72 7.51
C LEU A 5 3.11 1.25 6.39
N VAL A 6 3.90 2.15 5.80
CA VAL A 6 4.90 1.78 4.79
C VAL A 6 5.99 0.92 5.41
N VAL A 7 6.50 1.26 6.61
CA VAL A 7 7.42 0.41 7.37
C VAL A 7 6.81 -0.97 7.63
N HIS A 8 5.55 -1.03 8.06
CA HIS A 8 4.84 -2.29 8.29
C HIS A 8 4.78 -3.15 7.01
N TYR A 9 4.48 -2.54 5.86
CA TYR A 9 4.48 -3.26 4.59
C TYR A 9 5.85 -3.75 4.17
N LEU A 10 6.88 -2.89 4.26
CA LEU A 10 8.25 -3.25 3.94
C LEU A 10 8.75 -4.41 4.82
N LYS A 11 8.46 -4.38 6.12
CA LYS A 11 8.78 -5.50 7.02
C LYS A 11 8.06 -6.80 6.66
N ARG A 12 6.79 -6.73 6.20
CA ARG A 12 6.06 -7.91 5.69
C ARG A 12 6.57 -8.43 4.35
N LEU A 13 7.39 -7.64 3.65
CA LEU A 13 8.13 -8.04 2.45
C LEU A 13 9.59 -8.36 2.77
N GLU A 14 9.94 -8.41 4.06
CA GLU A 14 11.28 -8.76 4.53
C GLU A 14 12.36 -7.85 3.95
N VAL A 15 12.04 -6.56 3.77
CA VAL A 15 13.03 -5.55 3.38
C VAL A 15 13.92 -5.23 4.58
N GLU A 16 15.22 -5.37 4.36
CA GLU A 16 16.27 -5.12 5.33
C GLU A 16 17.14 -3.93 4.93
N LYS A 17 18.09 -3.59 5.81
CA LYS A 17 19.06 -2.51 5.56
C LYS A 17 19.93 -2.88 4.36
N GLY A 18 20.09 -1.95 3.41
CA GLY A 18 20.87 -2.13 2.18
C GLY A 18 20.09 -2.78 1.03
N ASP A 19 18.86 -3.25 1.26
CA ASP A 19 18.03 -3.77 0.18
C ASP A 19 17.61 -2.64 -0.77
N VAL A 20 17.68 -2.93 -2.07
CA VAL A 20 17.25 -2.01 -3.11
C VAL A 20 15.73 -2.03 -3.25
N VAL A 21 15.10 -0.87 -3.16
CA VAL A 21 13.65 -0.70 -3.34
C VAL A 21 13.38 0.29 -4.46
N ALA A 22 12.74 -0.16 -5.54
CA ALA A 22 12.32 0.73 -6.61
C ALA A 22 11.06 1.50 -6.18
N VAL A 23 10.96 2.78 -6.53
CA VAL A 23 9.88 3.65 -6.08
C VAL A 23 9.38 4.53 -7.23
N GLY A 24 8.12 4.35 -7.62
CA GLY A 24 7.43 5.22 -8.57
C GLY A 24 6.58 6.24 -7.82
N LEU A 25 6.91 7.53 -7.97
CA LEU A 25 6.18 8.62 -7.32
C LEU A 25 5.42 9.49 -8.31
N SER A 26 4.29 10.01 -7.83
CA SER A 26 3.49 11.02 -8.52
C SER A 26 3.43 12.29 -7.67
N GLY A 27 3.39 13.46 -8.32
CA GLY A 27 3.12 14.73 -7.65
C GLY A 27 1.72 14.82 -7.01
N SER A 28 0.83 13.85 -7.28
CA SER A 28 -0.52 13.79 -6.68
C SER A 28 -0.55 13.62 -5.16
N PHE A 29 0.48 13.02 -4.55
CA PHE A 29 0.44 12.61 -3.14
C PHE A 29 1.71 13.02 -2.37
N PRO A 30 2.06 14.32 -2.28
CA PRO A 30 3.31 14.77 -1.67
C PRO A 30 3.49 14.29 -0.22
N ALA A 31 2.42 14.28 0.58
CA ALA A 31 2.47 13.77 1.95
C ALA A 31 2.76 12.25 2.03
N ILE A 32 2.27 11.46 1.07
CA ILE A 32 2.56 10.03 1.01
C ILE A 32 3.97 9.79 0.50
N ASN A 33 4.46 10.60 -0.43
CA ASN A 33 5.83 10.53 -0.90
C ASN A 33 6.83 10.77 0.26
N ILE A 34 6.60 11.79 1.08
CA ILE A 34 7.36 12.05 2.32
C ILE A 34 7.30 10.85 3.27
N ALA A 35 6.12 10.25 3.44
CA ALA A 35 5.95 9.07 4.29
C ALA A 35 6.74 7.85 3.77
N VAL A 36 6.84 7.68 2.46
CA VAL A 36 7.64 6.63 1.82
C VAL A 36 9.14 6.87 2.06
N TYR A 37 9.63 8.10 1.89
CA TYR A 37 11.04 8.43 2.13
C TYR A 37 11.42 8.21 3.58
N ALA A 38 10.60 8.71 4.51
CA ALA A 38 10.79 8.49 5.94
C ALA A 38 10.87 6.99 6.28
N ALA A 39 9.99 6.17 5.70
CA ALA A 39 9.98 4.73 5.94
C ALA A 39 11.23 4.01 5.41
N LEU A 40 11.64 4.33 4.17
CA LEU A 40 12.80 3.71 3.52
C LEU A 40 14.11 4.08 4.23
N GLU A 41 14.31 5.38 4.51
CA GLU A 41 15.51 5.86 5.20
C GLU A 41 15.58 5.34 6.64
N THR A 42 14.45 5.25 7.35
CA THR A 42 14.40 4.66 8.70
C THR A 42 14.81 3.19 8.71
N LEU A 43 14.44 2.43 7.67
CA LEU A 43 14.86 1.03 7.52
C LEU A 43 16.29 0.88 6.98
N GLY A 44 16.90 1.97 6.51
CA GLY A 44 18.18 1.94 5.82
C GLY A 44 18.13 1.18 4.49
N ALA A 45 16.96 1.10 3.86
CA ALA A 45 16.82 0.58 2.51
C ALA A 45 17.37 1.59 1.49
N GLU A 46 17.71 1.12 0.30
CA GLU A 46 18.25 1.95 -0.78
C GLU A 46 17.16 2.25 -1.83
N PRO A 47 16.53 3.45 -1.76
CA PRO A 47 15.47 3.82 -2.69
C PRO A 47 16.02 4.21 -4.06
N LEU A 48 15.51 3.58 -5.11
CA LEU A 48 15.68 4.02 -6.50
C LEU A 48 14.38 4.71 -6.93
N VAL A 49 14.36 6.03 -6.95
CA VAL A 49 13.10 6.78 -7.15
C VAL A 49 12.98 7.31 -8.58
N VAL A 50 11.84 7.07 -9.21
CA VAL A 50 11.42 7.76 -10.43
C VAL A 50 10.14 8.55 -10.16
N SER A 51 10.25 9.88 -10.25
CA SER A 51 9.12 10.79 -10.00
C SER A 51 8.47 11.28 -11.30
N SER A 52 7.17 11.56 -11.22
CA SER A 52 6.46 12.35 -12.23
C SER A 52 6.28 13.78 -11.74
N ALA A 53 6.65 14.75 -12.58
CA ALA A 53 6.57 16.18 -12.27
C ALA A 53 5.13 16.67 -12.11
N SER A 54 4.21 16.19 -12.94
CA SER A 54 2.80 16.59 -12.85
C SER A 54 2.03 15.87 -11.75
N ALA A 55 0.88 16.44 -11.41
CA ALA A 55 -0.03 15.93 -10.41
C ALA A 55 -1.49 15.93 -10.90
N SER A 56 -2.35 15.22 -10.18
CA SER A 56 -3.81 15.37 -10.27
C SER A 56 -4.25 16.72 -9.69
N GLN A 57 -5.48 17.15 -9.96
CA GLN A 57 -6.01 18.48 -9.60
C GLN A 57 -5.75 18.94 -8.15
N PHE A 58 -5.81 18.02 -7.16
CA PHE A 58 -5.60 18.31 -5.74
C PHE A 58 -4.17 17.99 -5.23
N GLY A 59 -3.22 17.70 -6.13
CA GLY A 59 -1.84 17.42 -5.79
C GLY A 59 -0.94 18.66 -5.84
N ALA A 60 0.38 18.44 -5.91
CA ALA A 60 1.37 19.50 -6.03
C ALA A 60 1.35 20.11 -7.45
N ASN A 61 0.49 21.10 -7.67
CA ASN A 61 0.32 21.81 -8.95
C ASN A 61 0.79 23.27 -8.94
N ASP A 62 1.41 23.73 -7.85
CA ASP A 62 2.04 25.05 -7.82
C ASP A 62 3.30 25.01 -8.72
N PRO A 63 3.37 25.80 -9.81
CA PRO A 63 4.51 25.76 -10.74
C PRO A 63 5.87 26.08 -10.12
N GLU A 64 5.88 26.79 -8.98
CA GLU A 64 7.08 27.14 -8.23
C GLU A 64 7.41 26.12 -7.13
N MET A 65 6.49 25.21 -6.83
CA MET A 65 6.59 24.24 -5.74
C MET A 65 5.95 22.89 -6.13
N LEU A 66 6.37 22.30 -7.25
CA LEU A 66 5.94 20.94 -7.62
C LEU A 66 6.60 19.92 -6.69
N TRP A 67 6.13 18.66 -6.73
CA TRP A 67 6.73 17.60 -5.91
C TRP A 67 8.25 17.48 -6.10
N ILE A 68 8.74 17.63 -7.33
CA ILE A 68 10.18 17.56 -7.62
C ILE A 68 10.97 18.74 -7.06
N ASP A 69 10.34 19.91 -6.89
CA ASP A 69 10.94 21.04 -6.17
C ASP A 69 10.93 20.78 -4.66
N MET A 70 9.82 20.27 -4.11
CA MET A 70 9.72 19.86 -2.70
C MET A 70 10.78 18.81 -2.36
N GLU A 71 10.93 17.78 -3.19
CA GLU A 71 11.93 16.73 -3.06
C GLU A 71 13.35 17.32 -3.01
N ARG A 72 13.67 18.21 -3.96
CA ARG A 72 14.96 18.89 -4.01
C ARG A 72 15.23 19.69 -2.74
N ILE A 73 14.26 20.50 -2.30
CA ILE A 73 14.38 21.33 -1.10
C ILE A 73 14.57 20.45 0.14
N LEU A 74 13.81 19.36 0.29
CA LEU A 74 13.93 18.45 1.41
C LEU A 74 15.33 17.80 1.48
N ALA A 75 15.90 17.46 0.33
CA ALA A 75 17.25 16.91 0.28
C ALA A 75 18.35 17.97 0.54
N GLU A 76 18.23 19.17 -0.04
CA GLU A 76 19.16 20.28 0.21
C GLU A 76 19.19 20.68 1.69
N ARG A 77 18.03 20.60 2.36
CA ARG A 77 17.87 20.83 3.79
C ARG A 77 18.26 19.62 4.66
N LYS A 78 18.70 18.52 4.05
CA LYS A 78 19.11 17.26 4.72
C LYS A 78 18.00 16.65 5.59
N VAL A 79 16.74 16.89 5.24
CA VAL A 79 15.59 16.21 5.86
C VAL A 79 15.53 14.77 5.38
N PHE A 80 15.83 14.57 4.08
CA PHE A 80 16.01 13.27 3.45
C PHE A 80 17.34 13.25 2.69
N THR A 81 17.90 12.07 2.52
CA THR A 81 19.05 11.85 1.63
C THR A 81 18.61 11.34 0.25
N THR A 82 17.37 10.87 0.15
CA THR A 82 16.75 10.31 -1.06
C THR A 82 16.43 11.39 -2.11
N ARG A 83 16.76 11.10 -3.37
CA ARG A 83 16.39 11.89 -4.55
C ARG A 83 15.96 11.02 -5.71
N SER A 84 15.17 11.59 -6.62
CA SER A 84 14.80 10.93 -7.87
C SER A 84 16.01 10.72 -8.77
N VAL A 85 16.26 9.47 -9.16
CA VAL A 85 17.29 9.10 -10.15
C VAL A 85 16.89 9.51 -11.56
N ALA A 86 15.58 9.60 -11.81
CA ALA A 86 15.03 10.14 -13.04
C ALA A 86 13.64 10.74 -12.82
N VAL A 87 13.25 11.68 -13.69
CA VAL A 87 11.97 12.38 -13.62
C VAL A 87 11.30 12.41 -14.99
N SER A 88 10.02 12.07 -15.04
CA SER A 88 9.18 12.25 -16.22
C SER A 88 8.29 13.49 -16.09
N ARG A 89 7.71 13.98 -17.19
CA ARG A 89 6.63 14.99 -17.12
C ARG A 89 5.41 14.48 -16.36
N GLY A 90 5.19 13.16 -16.36
CA GLY A 90 3.95 12.57 -15.87
C GLY A 90 2.76 12.81 -16.79
N GLY A 91 1.57 12.83 -16.22
CA GLY A 91 0.32 12.92 -16.96
C GLY A 91 0.05 11.62 -17.72
N ILE A 92 -0.76 11.71 -18.77
CA ILE A 92 -1.04 10.54 -19.61
C ILE A 92 0.22 10.23 -20.44
N GLU A 93 0.70 8.97 -20.34
CA GLU A 93 1.88 8.43 -21.04
C GLU A 93 3.22 9.10 -20.73
N ASP A 94 3.38 9.76 -19.58
CA ASP A 94 4.57 10.59 -19.27
C ASP A 94 4.84 11.74 -20.25
N ARG A 95 3.84 12.06 -21.10
CA ARG A 95 3.94 13.08 -22.15
C ARG A 95 3.23 14.37 -21.76
N GLY A 96 2.64 14.42 -20.57
CA GLY A 96 1.79 15.53 -20.13
C GLY A 96 0.56 15.71 -21.04
N LEU A 97 0.04 14.64 -21.66
CA LEU A 97 -1.22 14.75 -22.41
C LEU A 97 -2.35 15.10 -21.43
N GLY A 98 -3.18 16.06 -21.81
CA GLY A 98 -4.17 16.69 -20.93
C GLY A 98 -3.67 17.94 -20.19
N VAL A 99 -2.36 18.25 -20.27
CA VAL A 99 -1.80 19.51 -19.79
C VAL A 99 -1.68 20.50 -20.96
N THR A 100 -1.95 21.78 -20.71
CA THR A 100 -1.80 22.85 -21.71
C THR A 100 -0.35 22.97 -22.21
N LYS A 101 -0.12 23.69 -23.31
CA LYS A 101 1.25 23.90 -23.82
C LYS A 101 2.08 24.67 -22.78
N GLU A 102 1.47 25.67 -22.16
CA GLU A 102 2.03 26.51 -21.11
C GLU A 102 2.35 25.66 -19.88
N GLY A 103 1.41 24.82 -19.43
CA GLY A 103 1.64 23.91 -18.31
C GLY A 103 2.77 22.92 -18.56
N ARG A 104 2.91 22.38 -19.78
CA ARG A 104 4.04 21.52 -20.13
C ARG A 104 5.38 22.26 -20.11
N ALA A 105 5.42 23.50 -20.56
CA ALA A 105 6.62 24.32 -20.47
C ALA A 105 7.02 24.58 -19.00
N LEU A 106 6.04 24.79 -18.11
CA LEU A 106 6.29 24.92 -16.67
C LEU A 106 6.82 23.62 -16.05
N LEU A 107 6.27 22.46 -16.44
CA LEU A 107 6.79 21.15 -16.02
C LEU A 107 8.22 20.93 -16.50
N ASP A 108 8.52 21.27 -17.76
CA ASP A 108 9.87 21.15 -18.32
C ASP A 108 10.87 22.05 -17.57
N ALA A 109 10.48 23.29 -17.28
CA ALA A 109 11.28 24.20 -16.47
C ALA A 109 11.54 23.61 -15.08
N ALA A 110 10.53 23.05 -14.42
CA ALA A 110 10.68 22.42 -13.12
C ALA A 110 11.60 21.19 -13.14
N ILE A 111 11.52 20.36 -14.17
CA ILE A 111 12.43 19.23 -14.37
C ILE A 111 13.87 19.72 -14.50
N VAL A 112 14.11 20.78 -15.29
CA VAL A 112 15.44 21.39 -15.40
C VAL A 112 15.92 21.92 -14.04
N ARG A 113 15.08 22.66 -13.31
CA ARG A 113 15.40 23.16 -11.95
C ARG A 113 15.73 22.05 -10.96
N SER A 114 15.11 20.87 -11.11
CA SER A 114 15.34 19.73 -10.22
C SER A 114 16.74 19.14 -10.37
N GLY A 115 17.37 19.30 -11.55
CA GLY A 115 18.66 18.70 -11.89
C GLY A 115 18.63 17.18 -12.12
N ALA A 116 17.46 16.54 -12.10
CA ALA A 116 17.32 15.10 -12.29
C ALA A 116 17.40 14.69 -13.78
N LYS A 117 17.81 13.44 -14.05
CA LYS A 117 17.79 12.86 -15.40
C LYS A 117 16.36 12.84 -15.93
N VAL A 118 16.15 13.37 -17.13
CA VAL A 118 14.81 13.44 -17.73
C VAL A 118 14.45 12.14 -18.44
N ILE A 119 13.27 11.60 -18.15
CA ILE A 119 12.64 10.55 -18.95
C ILE A 119 11.84 11.22 -20.06
N LYS A 120 12.24 10.97 -21.30
CA LYS A 120 11.52 11.40 -22.51
C LYS A 120 11.04 10.14 -23.24
N ALA A 121 9.74 10.06 -23.47
CA ALA A 121 9.13 8.96 -24.20
C ALA A 121 8.19 9.51 -25.28
N ALA A 122 8.22 8.91 -26.46
CA ALA A 122 7.31 9.19 -27.56
C ALA A 122 6.00 8.37 -27.46
N SER A 123 6.00 7.28 -26.70
CA SER A 123 4.83 6.42 -26.52
C SER A 123 4.67 5.89 -25.10
N TYR A 124 3.50 5.33 -24.79
CA TYR A 124 3.23 4.62 -23.54
C TYR A 124 4.25 3.49 -23.28
N SER A 125 4.49 2.63 -24.27
CA SER A 125 5.40 1.48 -24.12
C SER A 125 6.82 1.94 -23.84
N GLU A 126 7.30 2.95 -24.58
CA GLU A 126 8.62 3.53 -24.35
C GLU A 126 8.73 4.20 -22.97
N SER A 127 7.65 4.83 -22.49
CA SER A 127 7.60 5.40 -21.14
C SER A 127 7.77 4.32 -20.05
N VAL A 128 7.19 3.12 -20.23
CA VAL A 128 7.43 1.99 -19.32
C VAL A 128 8.87 1.50 -19.42
N GLU A 129 9.39 1.32 -20.63
CA GLU A 129 10.77 0.84 -20.86
C GLU A 129 11.82 1.80 -20.27
N GLU A 130 11.69 3.11 -20.48
CA GLU A 130 12.63 4.11 -19.94
C GLU A 130 12.60 4.15 -18.40
N ARG A 131 11.43 3.95 -17.77
CA ARG A 131 11.34 3.81 -16.31
C ARG A 131 12.03 2.55 -15.81
N MET A 132 11.77 1.41 -16.45
CA MET A 132 12.43 0.14 -16.09
C MET A 132 13.95 0.23 -16.30
N ARG A 133 14.40 0.90 -17.37
CA ARG A 133 15.81 1.19 -17.62
C ARG A 133 16.41 2.05 -16.52
N ALA A 134 15.74 3.13 -16.12
CA ALA A 134 16.21 4.00 -15.03
C ALA A 134 16.42 3.23 -13.72
N TYR A 135 15.50 2.32 -13.36
CA TYR A 135 15.68 1.46 -12.19
C TYR A 135 16.84 0.46 -12.38
N THR A 136 16.93 -0.19 -13.53
CA THR A 136 17.95 -1.21 -13.80
C THR A 136 19.36 -0.62 -13.80
N GLU A 137 19.54 0.53 -14.46
CA GLU A 137 20.80 1.28 -14.47
C GLU A 137 21.20 1.70 -13.05
N ALA A 138 20.25 2.26 -12.28
CA ALA A 138 20.52 2.74 -10.92
C ALA A 138 20.75 1.60 -9.92
N ALA A 139 20.17 0.43 -10.13
CA ALA A 139 20.39 -0.76 -9.29
C ALA A 139 21.80 -1.34 -9.46
N GLY A 140 22.44 -1.13 -10.61
CA GLY A 140 23.79 -1.63 -10.89
C GLY A 140 23.90 -3.16 -10.83
N GLY A 141 22.86 -3.87 -11.27
CA GLY A 141 22.79 -5.34 -11.25
C GLY A 141 22.37 -5.96 -9.91
N ARG A 142 22.16 -5.15 -8.86
CA ARG A 142 21.58 -5.64 -7.60
C ARG A 142 20.08 -5.93 -7.76
N PRO A 143 19.56 -7.00 -7.13
CA PRO A 143 18.14 -7.33 -7.23
C PRO A 143 17.29 -6.29 -6.49
N VAL A 144 16.16 -5.92 -7.11
CA VAL A 144 15.15 -5.09 -6.46
C VAL A 144 14.29 -5.97 -5.55
N LYS A 145 14.29 -5.69 -4.25
CA LYS A 145 13.57 -6.49 -3.24
C LYS A 145 12.07 -6.23 -3.26
N ALA A 146 11.67 -5.00 -3.51
CA ALA A 146 10.27 -4.58 -3.60
C ALA A 146 10.12 -3.35 -4.50
N TYR A 147 8.92 -3.15 -5.03
CA TYR A 147 8.56 -1.92 -5.72
C TYR A 147 7.42 -1.18 -4.98
N ILE A 148 7.58 0.12 -4.75
CA ILE A 148 6.54 0.97 -4.18
C ILE A 148 5.98 1.86 -5.28
N ASN A 149 4.67 1.84 -5.49
CA ASN A 149 3.99 2.77 -6.38
C ASN A 149 3.09 3.72 -5.58
N VAL A 150 3.31 5.02 -5.69
CA VAL A 150 2.45 6.07 -5.13
C VAL A 150 1.63 6.74 -6.23
N GLY A 151 0.32 6.62 -6.12
CA GLY A 151 -0.63 7.19 -7.08
C GLY A 151 -0.97 6.28 -8.26
N GLY A 152 -1.71 6.85 -9.22
CA GLY A 152 -2.42 6.09 -10.27
C GLY A 152 -1.99 6.41 -11.69
N GLY A 153 -0.74 6.81 -11.91
CA GLY A 153 -0.20 7.10 -13.24
C GLY A 153 -0.37 5.91 -14.19
N THR A 154 -0.76 6.18 -15.44
CA THR A 154 -1.06 5.10 -16.41
C THR A 154 0.18 4.24 -16.68
N THR A 155 1.38 4.83 -16.76
CA THR A 155 2.63 4.09 -16.93
C THR A 155 2.98 3.20 -15.74
N SER A 156 2.65 3.64 -14.52
CA SER A 156 2.95 2.87 -13.30
C SER A 156 2.00 1.70 -13.10
N VAL A 157 0.69 1.92 -13.22
CA VAL A 157 -0.35 0.93 -12.86
C VAL A 157 -0.94 0.22 -14.07
N GLY A 158 -0.85 0.83 -15.25
CA GLY A 158 -1.57 0.44 -16.46
C GLY A 158 -2.81 1.29 -16.72
N THR A 159 -3.52 0.94 -17.79
CA THR A 159 -4.78 1.58 -18.21
C THR A 159 -5.92 1.25 -17.23
N ARG A 160 -7.17 1.49 -17.64
CA ARG A 160 -8.38 1.35 -16.81
C ARG A 160 -8.48 -0.02 -16.13
N ILE A 161 -8.00 -1.07 -16.78
CA ILE A 161 -8.06 -2.46 -16.29
C ILE A 161 -7.04 -2.67 -15.15
N GLY A 162 -5.79 -2.24 -15.32
CA GLY A 162 -4.74 -2.37 -14.28
C GLY A 162 -5.12 -1.65 -12.98
N LYS A 163 -5.69 -0.44 -13.10
CA LYS A 163 -6.15 0.35 -11.94
C LYS A 163 -7.29 -0.31 -11.15
N ARG A 164 -8.08 -1.17 -11.79
CA ARG A 164 -9.16 -1.91 -11.12
C ARG A 164 -8.64 -3.19 -10.46
N LEU A 165 -7.61 -3.80 -11.04
CA LEU A 165 -7.16 -5.14 -10.67
C LEU A 165 -6.10 -5.12 -9.55
N PHE A 166 -5.20 -4.12 -9.53
CA PHE A 166 -4.29 -3.94 -8.41
C PHE A 166 -5.01 -3.36 -7.19
N LYS A 167 -4.75 -3.94 -6.01
CA LYS A 167 -5.38 -3.52 -4.76
C LYS A 167 -4.48 -2.57 -3.97
N PRO A 168 -5.03 -1.62 -3.20
CA PRO A 168 -4.24 -0.84 -2.24
C PRO A 168 -3.54 -1.75 -1.22
N GLY A 169 -2.25 -1.50 -0.99
CA GLY A 169 -1.38 -2.29 -0.12
C GLY A 169 -0.47 -3.26 -0.89
N ILE A 170 -0.13 -4.40 -0.28
CA ILE A 170 0.80 -5.39 -0.85
C ILE A 170 0.12 -6.25 -1.93
N ASN A 171 0.78 -6.37 -3.08
CA ASN A 171 0.43 -7.26 -4.19
C ASN A 171 1.63 -8.17 -4.48
N ARG A 172 1.45 -9.50 -4.38
CA ARG A 172 2.53 -10.50 -4.61
C ARG A 172 2.38 -11.28 -5.92
N SER A 173 1.21 -11.24 -6.53
CA SER A 173 0.88 -12.01 -7.71
C SER A 173 0.08 -11.15 -8.68
N LEU A 174 0.24 -11.41 -9.98
CA LEU A 174 -0.53 -10.74 -11.00
C LEU A 174 -2.02 -11.10 -10.83
N PRO A 175 -2.92 -10.10 -10.72
CA PRO A 175 -4.34 -10.38 -10.77
C PRO A 175 -4.73 -11.01 -12.12
N PRO A 176 -5.72 -11.92 -12.16
CA PRO A 176 -6.21 -12.48 -13.42
C PRO A 176 -6.60 -11.38 -14.42
N GLY A 177 -6.15 -11.49 -15.67
CA GLY A 177 -6.41 -10.52 -16.73
C GLY A 177 -5.46 -9.31 -16.78
N THR A 178 -4.36 -9.32 -16.01
CA THR A 178 -3.31 -8.27 -16.09
C THR A 178 -2.10 -8.65 -16.95
N THR A 179 -2.00 -9.89 -17.42
CA THR A 179 -0.83 -10.43 -18.14
C THR A 179 -0.49 -9.65 -19.41
N GLU A 180 -1.48 -9.10 -20.11
CA GLU A 180 -1.29 -8.32 -21.34
C GLU A 180 -1.03 -6.83 -21.09
N ILE A 181 -1.13 -6.36 -19.83
CA ILE A 181 -0.92 -4.96 -19.48
C ILE A 181 0.57 -4.75 -19.28
N ASN A 182 1.20 -3.99 -20.17
CA ASN A 182 2.59 -3.56 -19.98
C ASN A 182 2.65 -2.33 -19.05
N SER A 183 2.99 -2.47 -17.78
CA SER A 183 3.20 -1.36 -16.83
C SER A 183 4.34 -1.67 -15.86
N VAL A 184 4.88 -0.67 -15.18
CA VAL A 184 5.97 -0.91 -14.21
C VAL A 184 5.54 -1.90 -13.12
N MET A 185 4.29 -1.80 -12.63
CA MET A 185 3.77 -2.75 -11.64
C MET A 185 3.64 -4.17 -12.18
N THR A 186 3.14 -4.37 -13.42
CA THR A 186 3.00 -5.72 -13.96
C THR A 186 4.35 -6.36 -14.26
N ARG A 187 5.35 -5.58 -14.69
CA ARG A 187 6.74 -6.03 -14.87
C ARG A 187 7.30 -6.56 -13.55
N TYR A 188 7.32 -5.74 -12.50
CA TYR A 188 7.86 -6.18 -11.21
C TYR A 188 7.13 -7.39 -10.62
N VAL A 189 5.78 -7.39 -10.60
CA VAL A 189 5.05 -8.55 -10.08
C VAL A 189 5.25 -9.80 -10.95
N GLY A 190 5.35 -9.63 -12.27
CA GLY A 190 5.66 -10.70 -13.22
C GLY A 190 7.05 -11.31 -13.00
N ASP A 191 8.02 -10.47 -12.62
CA ASP A 191 9.39 -10.86 -12.28
C ASP A 191 9.52 -11.41 -10.84
N GLY A 192 8.39 -11.60 -10.14
CA GLY A 192 8.35 -12.10 -8.76
C GLY A 192 8.68 -11.07 -7.68
N VAL A 193 8.84 -9.80 -8.05
CA VAL A 193 9.09 -8.69 -7.12
C VAL A 193 7.75 -8.18 -6.56
N PRO A 194 7.53 -8.24 -5.23
CA PRO A 194 6.28 -7.77 -4.64
C PRO A 194 6.13 -6.25 -4.73
N VAL A 195 4.88 -5.80 -4.89
CA VAL A 195 4.54 -4.39 -5.06
C VAL A 195 3.70 -3.85 -3.90
N ILE A 196 4.11 -2.73 -3.32
CA ILE A 196 3.30 -1.91 -2.41
C ILE A 196 2.62 -0.82 -3.24
N HIS A 197 1.30 -0.89 -3.35
CA HIS A 197 0.50 0.08 -4.09
C HIS A 197 -0.20 1.06 -3.15
N LEU A 198 0.31 2.28 -3.08
CA LEU A 198 -0.22 3.38 -2.27
C LEU A 198 -1.16 4.23 -3.13
N ILE A 199 -2.40 3.77 -3.24
CA ILE A 199 -3.52 4.46 -3.89
C ILE A 199 -4.75 4.36 -2.98
N LYS A 200 -5.81 5.11 -3.30
CA LYS A 200 -7.06 5.15 -2.52
C LYS A 200 -6.75 5.39 -1.03
N ILE A 201 -6.09 6.53 -0.78
CA ILE A 201 -5.55 6.87 0.54
C ILE A 201 -6.63 6.85 1.61
N ALA A 202 -7.85 7.28 1.29
CA ALA A 202 -8.99 7.19 2.22
C ALA A 202 -9.36 5.74 2.59
N GLU A 203 -9.33 4.80 1.63
CA GLU A 203 -9.58 3.37 1.89
C GLU A 203 -8.47 2.77 2.76
N LEU A 204 -7.21 3.14 2.52
CA LEU A 204 -6.09 2.72 3.37
C LEU A 204 -6.21 3.32 4.77
N ALA A 205 -6.57 4.60 4.90
CA ALA A 205 -6.78 5.23 6.19
C ALA A 205 -7.87 4.51 6.98
N ASP A 206 -9.04 4.27 6.38
CA ASP A 206 -10.15 3.55 7.01
C ASP A 206 -9.74 2.14 7.46
N ARG A 207 -9.09 1.36 6.57
CA ARG A 207 -8.62 0.00 6.86
C ARG A 207 -7.69 -0.08 8.07
N TYR A 208 -6.87 0.95 8.29
CA TYR A 208 -5.93 1.01 9.41
C TYR A 208 -6.40 1.93 10.55
N GLY A 209 -7.64 2.42 10.49
CA GLY A 209 -8.24 3.32 11.48
C GLY A 209 -7.48 4.63 11.66
N PHE A 210 -6.99 5.21 10.56
CA PHE A 210 -6.41 6.55 10.55
C PHE A 210 -7.52 7.59 10.37
N PRO A 211 -7.44 8.74 11.05
CA PRO A 211 -8.35 9.84 10.79
C PRO A 211 -8.14 10.35 9.35
N LEU A 212 -9.24 10.55 8.61
CA LEU A 212 -9.21 11.13 7.26
C LEU A 212 -8.94 12.63 7.30
N GLU A 213 -9.48 13.28 8.32
CA GLU A 213 -9.31 14.69 8.60
C GLU A 213 -8.57 14.82 9.94
N MET A 214 -7.50 15.59 9.95
CA MET A 214 -6.76 15.91 11.16
C MET A 214 -7.08 17.34 11.54
N THR A 215 -7.82 17.51 12.64
CA THR A 215 -8.01 18.81 13.29
C THR A 215 -6.81 19.20 14.15
N GLU A 216 -6.10 18.21 14.69
CA GLU A 216 -4.87 18.37 15.45
C GLU A 216 -3.82 17.35 15.01
N MET A 217 -2.55 17.69 15.16
CA MET A 217 -1.45 16.78 14.86
C MET A 217 -1.38 15.70 15.96
N PRO A 218 -1.54 14.40 15.61
CA PRO A 218 -1.46 13.34 16.60
C PRO A 218 -0.03 13.23 17.16
N PRO A 219 0.13 12.88 18.45
CA PRO A 219 1.45 12.61 19.00
C PRO A 219 2.15 11.45 18.28
N VAL A 220 3.49 11.52 18.23
CA VAL A 220 4.31 10.48 17.59
C VAL A 220 4.08 9.12 18.27
N GLY A 221 3.95 8.06 17.47
CA GLY A 221 3.76 6.70 17.96
C GLY A 221 2.34 6.36 18.41
N GLN A 222 1.35 7.23 18.18
CA GLN A 222 -0.05 6.95 18.47
C GLN A 222 -0.85 6.50 17.26
N GLY A 223 -1.83 5.62 17.49
CA GLY A 223 -2.76 5.10 16.48
C GLY A 223 -2.73 3.58 16.37
N ARG A 224 -3.77 3.01 15.75
CA ARG A 224 -3.97 1.54 15.65
C ARG A 224 -2.78 0.80 15.04
N ILE A 225 -2.02 1.42 14.14
CA ILE A 225 -0.84 0.82 13.51
C ILE A 225 0.32 0.54 14.49
N PHE A 226 0.34 1.21 15.63
CA PHE A 226 1.34 1.01 16.70
C PHE A 226 0.86 0.05 17.79
N SER A 227 -0.41 -0.35 17.75
CA SER A 227 -0.98 -1.32 18.69
C SER A 227 -1.10 -2.70 18.04
N ARG A 228 -0.85 -3.75 18.81
CA ARG A 228 -1.12 -5.14 18.42
C ARG A 228 -2.15 -5.72 19.37
N GLU A 229 -3.22 -6.30 18.85
CA GLU A 229 -4.12 -7.11 19.67
C GLU A 229 -3.35 -8.31 20.20
N ALA A 230 -3.24 -8.40 21.53
CA ALA A 230 -2.65 -9.51 22.23
C ALA A 230 -3.76 -10.25 22.97
N TYR A 231 -3.95 -11.52 22.63
CA TYR A 231 -4.86 -12.38 23.38
C TYR A 231 -4.25 -12.68 24.74
N ASN A 232 -5.05 -12.56 25.80
CA ASN A 232 -4.63 -12.99 27.12
C ASN A 232 -4.59 -14.53 27.13
N THR A 233 -3.38 -15.08 27.05
CA THR A 233 -3.14 -16.53 27.00
C THR A 233 -3.65 -17.25 28.25
N TRP A 234 -3.63 -16.60 29.42
CA TRP A 234 -4.20 -17.17 30.64
C TRP A 234 -5.72 -17.27 30.58
N LEU A 235 -6.38 -16.25 30.04
CA LEU A 235 -7.83 -16.29 29.81
C LEU A 235 -8.19 -17.40 28.82
N ALA A 236 -7.44 -17.49 27.71
CA ALA A 236 -7.64 -18.54 26.70
C ALA A 236 -7.43 -19.94 27.29
N LEU A 237 -6.36 -20.14 28.07
CA LEU A 237 -6.08 -21.39 28.76
C LEU A 237 -7.18 -21.75 29.76
N GLY A 238 -7.66 -20.77 30.53
CA GLY A 238 -8.79 -20.96 31.45
C GLY A 238 -10.06 -21.40 30.72
N PHE A 239 -10.35 -20.80 29.57
CA PHE A 239 -11.49 -21.20 28.72
C PHE A 239 -11.33 -22.63 28.19
N ILE A 240 -10.14 -22.98 27.70
CA ILE A 240 -9.82 -24.34 27.23
C ILE A 240 -10.01 -25.34 28.37
N ALA A 241 -9.49 -25.04 29.56
CA ALA A 241 -9.63 -25.90 30.74
C ALA A 241 -11.11 -26.06 31.15
N ALA A 242 -11.90 -24.99 31.10
CA ALA A 242 -13.33 -25.03 31.40
C ALA A 242 -14.11 -25.90 30.40
N VAL A 243 -13.83 -25.75 29.09
CA VAL A 243 -14.45 -26.58 28.04
C VAL A 243 -14.08 -28.05 28.21
N LEU A 244 -12.79 -28.36 28.44
CA LEU A 244 -12.34 -29.73 28.70
C LEU A 244 -12.99 -30.31 29.96
N GLY A 245 -13.06 -29.52 31.04
CA GLY A 245 -13.75 -29.89 32.27
C GLY A 245 -15.23 -30.20 32.03
N ALA A 246 -15.93 -29.38 31.26
CA ALA A 246 -17.33 -29.59 30.90
C ALA A 246 -17.52 -30.85 30.03
N LEU A 247 -16.63 -31.12 29.08
CA LEU A 247 -16.67 -32.34 28.25
C LEU A 247 -16.40 -33.59 29.09
N ILE A 248 -15.42 -33.54 29.99
CA ILE A 248 -15.14 -34.65 30.92
C ILE A 248 -16.35 -34.85 31.85
N ALA A 249 -16.94 -33.77 32.36
CA ALA A 249 -18.15 -33.84 33.18
C ALA A 249 -19.31 -34.51 32.42
N PHE A 250 -19.53 -34.09 31.16
CA PHE A 250 -20.57 -34.62 30.29
C PHE A 250 -20.41 -36.12 30.00
N VAL A 251 -19.18 -36.56 29.66
CA VAL A 251 -18.89 -37.95 29.27
C VAL A 251 -18.79 -38.87 30.49
N ARG A 252 -18.14 -38.43 31.57
CA ARG A 252 -17.79 -39.30 32.70
C ARG A 252 -18.87 -39.36 33.77
N PHE A 253 -19.72 -38.35 33.88
CA PHE A 253 -20.74 -38.25 34.94
C PHE A 253 -22.18 -38.38 34.41
N ASP A 254 -22.39 -38.85 33.18
CA ASP A 254 -23.70 -39.06 32.55
C ASP A 254 -24.64 -37.82 32.61
N VAL A 255 -24.07 -36.62 32.76
CA VAL A 255 -24.81 -35.35 32.85
C VAL A 255 -25.56 -35.10 31.54
N GLY A 256 -24.99 -35.51 30.41
CA GLY A 256 -25.65 -35.49 29.10
C GLY A 256 -26.89 -36.37 29.05
N PHE A 257 -26.80 -37.60 29.56
CA PHE A 257 -27.94 -38.53 29.62
C PHE A 257 -29.06 -38.02 30.54
N ARG A 258 -28.71 -37.36 31.66
CA ARG A 258 -29.67 -36.74 32.58
C ARG A 258 -30.35 -35.51 31.98
N MET A 259 -29.62 -34.64 31.27
CA MET A 259 -30.22 -33.47 30.61
C MET A 259 -31.05 -33.83 29.37
N LEU A 260 -30.61 -34.79 28.55
CA LEU A 260 -31.35 -35.23 27.35
C LEU A 260 -32.64 -36.00 27.71
N ARG A 261 -32.67 -36.74 28.82
CA ARG A 261 -33.92 -37.37 29.33
C ARG A 261 -34.97 -36.35 29.78
N VAL A 262 -34.55 -35.20 30.31
CA VAL A 262 -35.48 -34.12 30.72
C VAL A 262 -36.08 -33.45 29.49
N ALA A 263 -35.31 -33.28 28.40
CA ALA A 263 -35.81 -32.73 27.13
C ALA A 263 -36.73 -33.70 26.36
N SER A 264 -36.62 -35.01 26.59
CA SER A 264 -37.41 -36.06 25.92
C SER A 264 -38.79 -36.33 26.55
N ARG A 265 -39.17 -35.68 27.66
CA ARG A 265 -40.56 -35.72 28.15
C ARG A 265 -41.43 -34.83 27.25
N ARG A 266 -41.77 -35.32 26.06
CA ARG A 266 -42.96 -34.85 25.32
C ARG A 266 -44.20 -35.40 26.02
N ASP A 267 -45.22 -34.55 26.14
CA ASP A 267 -46.48 -34.80 26.83
C ASP A 267 -47.08 -36.18 26.51
N ALA A 268 -47.58 -36.86 27.55
CA ALA A 268 -48.37 -38.06 27.39
C ALA A 268 -49.65 -37.75 26.58
N PRO A 269 -50.11 -38.63 25.67
CA PRO A 269 -51.32 -38.38 24.91
C PRO A 269 -52.52 -38.27 25.86
N LYS A 270 -53.25 -37.14 25.79
CA LYS A 270 -54.49 -36.94 26.55
C LYS A 270 -55.52 -37.99 26.13
N PRO A 271 -56.33 -38.55 27.05
CA PRO A 271 -57.38 -39.48 26.70
C PRO A 271 -58.45 -38.76 25.85
N PRO A 272 -59.14 -39.46 24.94
CA PRO A 272 -60.18 -38.83 24.11
C PRO A 272 -61.33 -38.34 24.99
N GLU A 273 -61.73 -37.08 24.81
CA GLU A 273 -62.92 -36.51 25.44
C GLU A 273 -64.18 -37.24 24.96
N GLN A 274 -65.07 -37.58 25.89
CA GLN A 274 -66.38 -38.11 25.56
C GLN A 274 -67.23 -37.00 24.93
N MET A 275 -67.72 -37.26 23.72
CA MET A 275 -68.73 -36.43 23.08
C MET A 275 -70.05 -36.55 23.85
N VAL A 276 -70.59 -35.40 24.27
CA VAL A 276 -72.00 -35.22 24.61
C VAL A 276 -72.61 -34.32 23.55
#